data_AF-A0A1M5TDE8-F1
#
_entry.id   AF-A0A1M5TDE8-F1
#
_cell.length_a   1.000
_cell.length_b   1.000
_cell.length_c   1.000
_cell.angle_alpha   90.00
_cell.angle_beta   90.00
_cell.angle_gamma   90.00
#
_symmetry.space_group_name_H-M   'P 1'
#
loop_
_entity.id
_entity.type
_entity.pdbx_description
1 polymer ?
#
loop_
_entity_poly.entity_id
_entity_poly.type
_entity_poly.pdbx_seq_one_letter_code
_entity_poly.pdbx_strand_id
1 'polypeptide(L)'
;MKKLIQLVVLLLVTAQLQSQERRIETESVTLDNLFTFIVDHFEEDGNPQNVTFLLKTHKGDFSEEDKFILKQTFKLLSKRLTEDDYISIATYNHYSGIALSKTPATQLKKMLYAIEHPKESIEAFAKDGIEFAYKYANINFEEDYDNKVIMIRLPERKSTANNLVNPVAATTATTKQKGNGTAIVLSALALLPEIIQVIKN
;
A
#
# COMPACT_ATOMS: atom_id res chain seq x y z
N MET A 1 27.36 12.99 50.87
CA MET A 1 27.57 11.88 49.90
C MET A 1 26.37 10.93 49.83
N LYS A 2 25.95 10.27 50.92
CA LYS A 2 24.81 9.33 50.91
C LYS A 2 23.49 9.89 50.33
N LYS A 3 23.08 11.11 50.71
CA LYS A 3 21.85 11.73 50.19
C LYS A 3 21.91 12.06 48.69
N LEU A 4 23.09 12.40 48.17
CA LEU A 4 23.29 12.66 46.74
C LEU A 4 23.17 11.36 45.95
N ILE A 5 23.76 10.27 46.46
CA ILE A 5 23.66 8.93 45.85
C ILE A 5 22.20 8.47 45.84
N GLN A 6 21.46 8.65 46.93
CA GLN A 6 20.04 8.31 46.98
C GLN A 6 19.19 9.10 45.97
N LEU A 7 19.48 10.40 45.79
CA LEU A 7 18.77 11.23 44.81
C LEU A 7 19.04 10.76 43.37
N VAL A 8 20.30 10.43 43.06
CA VAL A 8 20.70 9.93 41.74
C VAL A 8 20.05 8.56 41.45
N VAL A 9 20.01 7.67 42.44
CA VAL A 9 19.35 6.37 42.31
C VAL A 9 17.84 6.54 42.13
N LEU A 10 17.19 7.42 42.88
CA LEU A 10 15.77 7.71 42.72
C LEU A 10 15.45 8.24 41.33
N LEU A 11 16.28 9.16 40.81
CA LEU A 11 16.12 9.75 39.49
C LEU A 11 16.35 8.73 38.36
N LEU A 12 17.31 7.82 38.53
CA LEU A 12 17.53 6.69 37.63
C LEU A 12 16.35 5.73 37.63
N VAL A 13 15.79 5.40 38.79
CA VAL A 13 14.62 4.51 38.89
C VAL A 13 13.40 5.17 38.24
N THR A 14 13.15 6.47 38.46
CA THR A 14 12.04 7.17 37.78
C THR A 14 12.25 7.27 36.27
N ALA A 15 13.48 7.47 35.80
CA ALA A 15 13.79 7.47 34.38
C ALA A 15 13.59 6.09 33.72
N GLN A 16 13.90 5.01 34.44
CA GLN A 16 13.62 3.64 33.99
C GLN A 16 12.12 3.33 33.99
N LEU A 17 11.36 3.85 34.97
CA LEU A 17 9.90 3.70 35.01
C LEU A 17 9.18 4.51 33.92
N GLN A 18 9.72 5.65 33.50
CA GLN A 18 9.20 6.45 32.38
C GLN A 18 9.55 5.90 31.00
N SER A 19 10.42 4.88 30.92
CA SER A 19 10.69 4.18 29.66
C SER A 19 9.56 3.19 29.35
N GLN A 20 8.33 3.68 29.23
CA GLN A 20 7.32 2.94 28.48
C GLN A 20 7.80 2.86 27.03
N GLU A 21 8.02 1.64 26.56
CA GLU A 21 8.47 1.40 25.19
C GLU A 21 7.37 1.92 24.24
N ARG A 22 7.69 2.91 23.40
CA ARG A 22 6.73 3.44 22.41
C ARG A 22 6.35 2.32 21.46
N ARG A 23 5.18 1.72 21.68
CA ARG A 23 4.69 0.61 20.88
C ARG A 23 3.92 1.16 19.68
N ILE A 24 4.53 1.06 18.51
CA ILE A 24 3.85 1.26 17.24
C ILE A 24 3.57 -0.12 16.66
N GLU A 25 2.31 -0.50 16.62
CA GLU A 25 1.88 -1.75 16.01
C GLU A 25 1.97 -1.64 14.49
N THR A 26 2.30 -2.77 13.85
CA THR A 26 2.45 -2.82 12.39
C THR A 26 1.52 -3.88 11.83
N GLU A 27 0.67 -3.46 10.91
CA GLU A 27 -0.24 -4.34 10.19
C GLU A 27 0.00 -4.21 8.69
N SER A 28 -0.25 -5.29 7.93
CA SER A 28 -0.13 -5.28 6.47
C SER A 28 -1.35 -5.92 5.83
N VAL A 29 -2.02 -5.16 4.96
CA VAL A 29 -3.26 -5.56 4.29
C VAL A 29 -3.18 -5.34 2.78
N THR A 30 -3.81 -6.20 1.99
CA THR A 30 -3.99 -5.95 0.55
C THR A 30 -5.19 -5.05 0.33
N LEU A 31 -5.16 -4.22 -0.70
CA LEU A 31 -6.24 -3.27 -0.97
C LEU A 31 -7.62 -3.95 -1.09
N ASP A 32 -7.68 -5.14 -1.71
CA ASP A 32 -8.93 -5.90 -1.87
C ASP A 32 -9.56 -6.33 -0.53
N ASN A 33 -8.74 -6.50 0.51
CA ASN A 33 -9.18 -6.89 1.85
C ASN A 33 -9.26 -5.71 2.83
N LEU A 34 -8.92 -4.49 2.37
CA LEU A 34 -8.80 -3.32 3.24
C LEU A 34 -10.11 -2.98 3.92
N PHE A 35 -11.24 -3.05 3.21
CA PHE A 35 -12.53 -2.72 3.78
C PHE A 35 -12.90 -3.65 4.94
N THR A 36 -12.77 -4.97 4.74
CA THR A 36 -12.98 -5.98 5.78
C THR A 36 -12.03 -5.78 6.95
N PHE A 37 -10.75 -5.53 6.67
CA PHE A 37 -9.76 -5.24 7.71
C PHE A 37 -10.17 -4.05 8.57
N ILE A 38 -10.62 -2.93 7.98
CA ILE A 38 -11.12 -1.78 8.75
C ILE A 38 -12.35 -2.15 9.57
N VAL A 39 -13.25 -2.96 8.99
CA VAL A 39 -14.46 -3.42 9.70
C VAL A 39 -14.11 -4.18 10.98
N ASP A 40 -13.07 -5.01 10.93
CA ASP A 40 -12.68 -5.91 12.03
C ASP A 40 -11.76 -5.26 13.07
N HIS A 41 -11.02 -4.19 12.72
CA HIS A 41 -9.98 -3.62 13.58
C HIS A 41 -10.34 -2.25 14.19
N PHE A 42 -11.38 -1.59 13.69
CA PHE A 42 -11.78 -0.25 14.16
C PHE A 42 -13.22 -0.28 14.66
N GLU A 43 -13.40 -0.42 15.96
CA GLU A 43 -14.69 -0.37 16.65
C GLU A 43 -15.08 1.09 16.99
N GLU A 44 -16.38 1.38 17.08
CA GLU A 44 -16.88 2.75 17.37
C GLU A 44 -16.58 3.21 18.81
N ASP A 45 -16.43 2.26 19.76
CA ASP A 45 -16.20 2.53 21.19
C ASP A 45 -14.79 2.09 21.66
N GLY A 46 -13.82 2.04 20.75
CA GLY A 46 -12.44 1.62 21.04
C GLY A 46 -11.58 2.69 21.75
N ASN A 47 -10.31 2.34 22.03
CA ASN A 47 -9.32 3.32 22.46
C ASN A 47 -9.09 4.38 21.34
N PRO A 48 -8.63 5.59 21.68
CA PRO A 48 -8.22 6.57 20.68
C PRO A 48 -7.15 6.03 19.74
N GLN A 49 -7.27 6.32 18.45
CA GLN A 49 -6.46 5.77 17.37
C GLN A 49 -5.51 6.81 16.80
N ASN A 50 -4.24 6.45 16.61
CA ASN A 50 -3.26 7.26 15.90
C ASN A 50 -2.61 6.43 14.79
N VAL A 51 -3.14 6.57 13.58
CA VAL A 51 -2.91 5.61 12.50
C VAL A 51 -2.18 6.28 11.34
N THR A 52 -1.04 5.72 10.97
CA THR A 52 -0.33 6.06 9.73
C THR A 52 -0.59 4.99 8.68
N PHE A 53 -1.38 5.34 7.65
CA PHE A 53 -1.55 4.47 6.49
C PHE A 53 -0.36 4.62 5.54
N LEU A 54 0.30 3.52 5.24
CA LEU A 54 1.46 3.46 4.35
C LEU A 54 1.04 2.85 3.01
N LEU A 55 0.75 3.71 2.04
CA LEU A 55 0.20 3.33 0.74
C LEU A 55 1.30 2.96 -0.25
N LYS A 56 1.22 1.75 -0.82
CA LYS A 56 2.08 1.37 -1.94
C LYS A 56 1.65 2.15 -3.17
N THR A 57 2.59 2.82 -3.82
CA THR A 57 2.32 3.59 -5.03
C THR A 57 2.68 2.79 -6.29
N HIS A 58 2.07 3.16 -7.41
CA HIS A 58 2.40 2.71 -8.77
C HIS A 58 3.27 3.74 -9.51
N LYS A 59 3.80 3.38 -10.67
CA LYS A 59 4.56 4.31 -11.53
C LYS A 59 3.68 5.49 -12.01
N GLY A 60 2.40 5.22 -12.23
CA GLY A 60 1.37 6.22 -12.50
C GLY A 60 0.54 6.51 -11.25
N ASP A 61 -0.67 7.01 -11.46
CA ASP A 61 -1.64 7.22 -10.39
C ASP A 61 -2.38 5.91 -10.04
N PHE A 62 -3.08 5.89 -8.91
CA PHE A 62 -4.00 4.81 -8.57
C PHE A 62 -5.08 4.67 -9.65
N SER A 63 -5.49 3.43 -9.95
CA SER A 63 -6.61 3.19 -10.85
C SER A 63 -7.93 3.71 -10.25
N GLU A 64 -8.96 3.92 -11.08
CA GLU A 64 -10.28 4.32 -10.59
C GLU A 64 -10.86 3.33 -9.57
N GLU A 65 -10.60 2.04 -9.75
CA GLU A 65 -11.00 0.99 -8.80
C GLU A 65 -10.25 1.13 -7.47
N ASP A 66 -8.93 1.32 -7.51
CA ASP A 66 -8.12 1.52 -6.29
C ASP A 66 -8.58 2.75 -5.52
N LYS A 67 -8.77 3.87 -6.23
CA LYS A 67 -9.27 5.12 -5.66
C LYS A 67 -10.65 4.94 -5.06
N PHE A 68 -11.53 4.19 -5.73
CA PHE A 68 -12.86 3.90 -5.20
C PHE A 68 -12.77 3.16 -3.87
N ILE A 69 -12.01 2.07 -3.79
CA ILE A 69 -11.85 1.26 -2.56
C ILE A 69 -11.26 2.12 -1.43
N LEU A 70 -10.18 2.86 -1.70
CA LEU A 70 -9.57 3.76 -0.72
C LEU A 70 -10.57 4.81 -0.23
N LYS A 71 -11.27 5.49 -1.14
CA LYS A 71 -12.26 6.52 -0.78
C LYS A 71 -13.40 5.94 0.07
N GLN A 72 -13.91 4.74 -0.24
CA GLN A 72 -14.96 4.12 0.58
C GLN A 72 -14.43 3.71 1.96
N THR A 73 -13.19 3.21 2.02
CA THR A 73 -12.53 2.85 3.27
C THR A 73 -12.38 4.06 4.19
N PHE A 74 -11.85 5.18 3.68
CA PHE A 74 -11.64 6.38 4.49
C PHE A 74 -12.96 7.09 4.86
N LYS A 75 -14.02 6.94 4.05
CA LYS A 75 -15.40 7.35 4.43
C LYS A 75 -15.97 6.49 5.55
N LEU A 76 -15.66 5.20 5.59
CA LEU A 76 -16.07 4.33 6.70
C LEU A 76 -15.31 4.71 7.97
N LEU A 77 -13.98 4.88 7.87
CA LEU A 77 -13.14 5.33 8.98
C LEU A 77 -13.64 6.64 9.58
N SER A 78 -13.94 7.65 8.75
CA SER A 78 -14.42 8.95 9.25
C SER A 78 -15.79 8.89 9.95
N LYS A 79 -16.50 7.77 9.86
CA LYS A 79 -17.77 7.55 10.57
C LYS A 79 -17.58 6.75 11.85
N ARG A 80 -16.59 5.86 11.87
CA ARG A 80 -16.25 5.01 13.02
C ARG A 80 -15.34 5.70 14.02
N LEU A 81 -14.52 6.63 13.53
CA LEU A 81 -13.59 7.39 14.33
C LEU A 81 -14.12 8.80 14.59
N THR A 82 -13.66 9.35 15.70
CA THR A 82 -14.01 10.66 16.24
C THR A 82 -13.01 11.74 15.81
N GLU A 83 -13.20 12.96 16.28
CA GLU A 83 -12.27 14.06 16.04
C GLU A 83 -10.98 13.98 16.86
N ASP A 84 -10.98 13.15 17.91
CA ASP A 84 -9.80 12.90 18.75
C ASP A 84 -8.90 11.82 18.17
N ASP A 85 -9.37 11.07 17.16
CA ASP A 85 -8.61 10.09 16.41
C ASP A 85 -7.85 10.73 15.26
N TYR A 86 -6.63 10.26 15.01
CA TYR A 86 -5.74 10.83 14.01
C TYR A 86 -5.38 9.85 12.90
N ILE A 87 -5.43 10.36 11.68
CA ILE A 87 -5.05 9.68 10.46
C ILE A 87 -3.92 10.45 9.78
N SER A 88 -2.88 9.73 9.37
CA SER A 88 -1.81 10.20 8.49
C SER A 88 -1.71 9.29 7.27
N ILE A 89 -1.28 9.84 6.13
CA ILE A 89 -1.05 9.07 4.90
C ILE A 89 0.39 9.27 4.47
N ALA A 90 1.15 8.19 4.51
CA ALA A 90 2.47 8.08 3.92
C ALA A 90 2.41 7.22 2.65
N THR A 91 3.34 7.45 1.75
CA THR A 91 3.46 6.71 0.49
C THR A 91 4.84 6.06 0.38
N TYR A 92 4.90 4.90 -0.28
CA TYR A 92 6.16 4.21 -0.58
C TYR A 92 6.14 3.57 -1.96
N ASN A 93 7.31 3.15 -2.45
CA ASN A 93 7.58 2.55 -3.77
C ASN A 93 7.98 3.58 -4.84
N HIS A 94 7.13 3.87 -5.83
CA HIS A 94 7.51 4.67 -7.00
C HIS A 94 7.65 6.16 -6.68
N TYR A 95 6.79 6.67 -5.82
CA TYR A 95 6.98 7.94 -5.13
C TYR A 95 6.70 7.72 -3.64
N SER A 96 7.42 8.48 -2.81
CA SER A 96 7.47 8.27 -1.37
C SER A 96 7.47 9.62 -0.64
N GLY A 97 6.70 9.71 0.44
CA GLY A 97 6.53 10.95 1.20
C GLY A 97 5.26 10.98 2.04
N ILE A 98 5.09 12.03 2.83
CA ILE A 98 3.86 12.27 3.62
C ILE A 98 2.85 13.03 2.77
N ALA A 99 1.78 12.36 2.36
CA ALA A 99 0.69 12.90 1.55
C ALA A 99 -0.46 13.48 2.39
N LEU A 100 -0.55 13.10 3.67
CA LEU A 100 -1.44 13.71 4.64
C LEU A 100 -0.74 13.69 5.99
N SER A 101 -0.45 14.87 6.52
CA SER A 101 0.04 15.03 7.90
C SER A 101 -1.05 14.66 8.92
N LYS A 102 -0.66 14.43 10.17
CA LYS A 102 -1.55 14.05 11.28
C LYS A 102 -2.82 14.91 11.30
N THR A 103 -3.93 14.28 10.92
CA THR A 103 -5.21 14.96 10.66
C THR A 103 -6.33 14.25 11.42
N PRO A 104 -7.23 14.99 12.11
CA PRO A 104 -8.42 14.39 12.71
C PRO A 104 -9.22 13.54 11.73
N ALA A 105 -9.65 12.36 12.14
CA ALA A 105 -10.32 11.37 11.28
C ALA A 105 -11.66 11.88 10.71
N THR A 106 -12.26 12.90 11.34
CA THR A 106 -13.48 13.57 10.85
C THR A 106 -13.22 14.54 9.69
N GLN A 107 -11.97 14.89 9.37
CA GLN A 107 -11.62 15.77 8.24
C GLN A 107 -11.63 15.02 6.88
N LEU A 108 -12.77 14.39 6.59
CA LEU A 108 -12.97 13.54 5.42
C LEU A 108 -12.57 14.22 4.10
N LYS A 109 -12.87 15.50 3.92
CA LYS A 109 -12.51 16.23 2.69
C LYS A 109 -11.00 16.23 2.42
N LYS A 110 -10.17 16.40 3.46
CA LYS A 110 -8.70 16.36 3.31
C LYS A 110 -8.21 14.97 2.98
N MET A 111 -8.73 13.95 3.67
CA MET A 111 -8.38 12.55 3.40
C MET A 111 -8.73 12.14 1.97
N LEU A 112 -9.94 12.48 1.51
CA LEU A 112 -10.37 12.17 0.14
C LEU A 112 -9.55 12.91 -0.92
N TYR A 113 -9.12 14.14 -0.64
CA TYR A 113 -8.22 14.88 -1.52
C TYR A 113 -6.85 14.21 -1.62
N ALA A 114 -6.26 13.81 -0.48
CA ALA A 114 -4.98 13.11 -0.45
C ALA A 114 -5.02 11.75 -1.17
N ILE A 115 -6.17 11.06 -1.16
CA ILE A 115 -6.36 9.81 -1.93
C ILE A 115 -6.52 10.09 -3.43
N GLU A 116 -7.16 11.20 -3.78
CA GLU A 116 -7.41 11.57 -5.17
C GLU A 116 -6.15 12.03 -5.90
N HIS A 117 -5.30 12.76 -5.18
CA HIS A 117 -4.08 13.38 -5.68
C HIS A 117 -2.88 13.05 -4.77
N PRO A 118 -2.52 11.77 -4.61
CA PRO A 118 -1.56 11.30 -3.61
C PRO A 118 -0.15 11.83 -3.82
N LYS A 119 0.25 12.12 -5.06
CA LYS A 119 1.57 12.64 -5.38
C LYS A 119 1.66 14.16 -5.17
N GLU A 120 0.62 14.88 -5.58
CA GLU A 120 0.49 16.33 -5.44
C GLU A 120 0.30 16.74 -3.97
N SER A 121 -0.28 15.85 -3.17
CA SER A 121 -0.50 16.08 -1.74
C SER A 121 0.77 15.84 -0.88
N ILE A 122 1.89 15.42 -1.48
CA ILE A 122 3.12 15.18 -0.72
C ILE A 122 3.73 16.49 -0.23
N GLU A 123 3.72 16.68 1.08
CA GLU A 123 4.33 17.82 1.76
C GLU A 123 5.86 17.66 1.86
N ALA A 124 6.34 16.42 1.97
CA ALA A 124 7.76 16.09 2.08
C ALA A 124 8.07 14.78 1.35
N PHE A 125 8.85 14.86 0.26
CA PHE A 125 9.33 13.69 -0.46
C PHE A 125 10.49 13.01 0.29
N ALA A 126 10.52 11.68 0.24
CA ALA A 126 11.60 10.88 0.80
C ALA A 126 12.12 9.86 -0.22
N LYS A 127 13.38 9.46 -0.06
CA LYS A 127 13.98 8.37 -0.86
C LYS A 127 13.45 7.00 -0.42
N ASP A 128 13.32 6.81 0.89
CA ASP A 128 12.75 5.61 1.50
C ASP A 128 11.45 5.97 2.22
N GLY A 129 10.32 5.63 1.59
CA GLY A 129 8.99 5.92 2.14
C GLY A 129 8.64 5.09 3.36
N ILE A 130 9.18 3.87 3.48
CA ILE A 130 8.90 3.00 4.62
C ILE A 130 9.63 3.57 5.85
N GLU A 131 10.94 3.80 5.74
CA GLU A 131 11.72 4.40 6.82
C GLU A 131 11.11 5.75 7.24
N PHE A 132 10.72 6.57 6.27
CA PHE A 132 10.14 7.88 6.56
C PHE A 132 8.80 7.79 7.27
N ALA A 133 7.92 6.85 6.89
CA ALA A 133 6.65 6.62 7.57
C ALA A 133 6.84 6.21 9.04
N TYR A 134 7.79 5.32 9.35
CA TYR A 134 8.06 4.93 10.73
C TYR A 134 8.69 6.06 11.55
N LYS A 135 9.59 6.85 10.96
CA LYS A 135 10.10 8.06 11.62
C LYS A 135 8.97 9.03 11.93
N TYR A 136 8.09 9.24 10.95
CA TYR A 136 6.92 10.11 11.11
C TYR A 136 5.98 9.61 12.22
N ALA A 137 5.66 8.33 12.23
CA ALA A 137 4.82 7.72 13.26
C ALA A 137 5.46 7.84 14.66
N ASN A 138 6.78 7.65 14.79
CA ASN A 138 7.49 7.83 16.05
C ASN A 138 7.49 9.29 16.56
N ILE A 139 7.59 10.26 15.65
CA ILE A 139 7.54 11.69 15.99
C ILE A 139 6.13 12.08 16.44
N ASN A 140 5.10 11.50 15.82
CA ASN A 140 3.70 11.80 16.08
C ASN A 140 3.02 10.84 17.06
N PHE A 141 3.80 10.01 17.76
CA PHE A 141 3.33 9.03 18.73
C PHE A 141 2.52 9.69 19.85
N GLU A 142 1.44 9.03 20.27
CA GLU A 142 0.57 9.49 21.35
C GLU A 142 0.48 8.44 22.46
N GLU A 143 0.77 8.81 23.72
CA GLU A 143 0.99 7.82 24.80
C GLU A 143 -0.27 7.00 25.15
N ASP A 144 -1.45 7.63 25.11
CA ASP A 144 -2.73 7.01 25.47
C ASP A 144 -3.54 6.51 24.25
N TYR A 145 -2.85 6.29 23.12
CA TYR A 145 -3.48 5.91 21.85
C TYR A 145 -2.99 4.55 21.37
N ASP A 146 -3.84 3.86 20.62
CA ASP A 146 -3.40 2.75 19.77
C ASP A 146 -2.65 3.32 18.56
N ASN A 147 -1.31 3.29 18.63
CA ASN A 147 -0.46 3.79 17.57
C ASN A 147 -0.18 2.69 16.56
N LYS A 148 -0.62 2.89 15.30
CA LYS A 148 -0.52 1.86 14.25
C LYS A 148 0.11 2.40 12.97
N VAL A 149 0.93 1.58 12.33
CA VAL A 149 1.31 1.75 10.92
C VAL A 149 0.65 0.63 10.12
N ILE A 150 -0.24 0.99 9.20
CA ILE A 150 -0.97 0.03 8.36
C ILE A 150 -0.42 0.11 6.95
N MET A 151 0.33 -0.90 6.55
CA MET A 151 0.90 -1.04 5.22
C MET A 151 -0.13 -1.59 4.23
N ILE A 152 -0.52 -0.76 3.27
CA ILE A 152 -1.49 -1.13 2.24
C ILE A 152 -0.73 -1.57 0.99
N ARG A 153 -0.85 -2.85 0.65
CA ARG A 153 -0.26 -3.48 -0.53
C ARG A 153 -1.28 -3.50 -1.67
N LEU A 154 -0.79 -3.29 -2.88
CA LEU A 154 -1.61 -3.34 -4.08
C LEU A 154 -1.79 -4.80 -4.53
N PRO A 155 -2.98 -5.16 -5.04
CA PRO A 155 -3.25 -6.50 -5.54
C PRO A 155 -2.48 -6.76 -6.84
N GLU A 156 -2.16 -8.03 -7.10
CA GLU A 156 -1.59 -8.43 -8.38
C GLU A 156 -2.69 -8.51 -9.44
N ARG A 157 -2.93 -7.41 -10.16
CA ARG A 157 -3.81 -7.43 -11.33
C ARG A 157 -3.06 -8.03 -12.52
N LYS A 158 -3.52 -9.18 -13.03
CA LYS A 158 -3.04 -9.71 -14.32
C LYS A 158 -3.30 -8.64 -15.38
N SER A 159 -2.23 -8.14 -15.99
CA SER A 159 -2.34 -7.21 -17.12
C SER A 159 -3.08 -7.89 -18.26
N THR A 160 -4.32 -7.49 -18.52
CA THR A 160 -5.05 -7.87 -19.74
C THR A 160 -4.59 -7.01 -20.92
N ALA A 161 -3.28 -6.92 -21.14
CA ALA A 161 -2.69 -6.20 -22.26
C ALA A 161 -1.60 -7.06 -22.91
N ASN A 162 -2.03 -7.99 -23.77
CA ASN A 162 -1.43 -8.31 -25.07
C ASN A 162 -2.20 -9.46 -25.73
N ASN A 163 -3.32 -9.13 -26.38
CA ASN A 163 -3.88 -9.89 -27.51
C ASN A 163 -4.56 -8.92 -28.49
N LEU A 164 -3.84 -7.86 -28.84
CA LEU A 164 -4.13 -7.07 -30.04
C LEU A 164 -3.03 -7.40 -31.04
N VAL A 165 -3.25 -8.46 -31.81
CA VAL A 165 -2.43 -8.77 -32.98
C VAL A 165 -2.77 -7.72 -34.05
N ASN A 166 -1.87 -6.77 -34.27
CA ASN A 166 -1.88 -5.96 -35.50
C ASN A 166 -1.39 -6.82 -36.66
N PRO A 167 -2.15 -6.99 -37.76
CA PRO A 167 -1.65 -7.68 -38.95
C PRO A 167 -1.01 -6.65 -39.89
N VAL A 168 0.27 -6.33 -39.70
CA VAL A 168 1.00 -5.56 -40.72
C VAL A 168 2.42 -6.09 -40.90
N ALA A 169 2.71 -6.41 -42.16
CA ALA A 169 4.02 -6.64 -42.79
C ALA A 169 4.67 -8.02 -42.58
N ALA A 170 4.26 -8.98 -43.40
CA ALA A 170 5.17 -10.02 -43.89
C ALA A 170 6.13 -9.39 -44.92
N THR A 171 7.32 -9.00 -44.50
CA THR A 171 8.44 -8.75 -45.42
C THR A 171 9.19 -10.06 -45.61
N THR A 172 9.18 -10.54 -46.85
CA THR A 172 9.94 -11.70 -47.33
C THR A 172 11.43 -11.43 -47.15
N ALA A 173 12.07 -12.15 -46.22
CA ALA A 173 13.52 -12.33 -46.18
C ALA A 173 13.81 -13.81 -46.39
N THR A 174 14.35 -14.15 -47.56
CA THR A 174 14.88 -15.46 -47.91
C THR A 174 16.20 -15.71 -47.19
N THR A 175 16.20 -16.57 -46.16
CA THR A 175 17.44 -17.18 -45.63
C THR A 175 17.73 -18.49 -46.35
N LYS A 176 18.91 -18.54 -46.98
CA LYS A 176 19.57 -19.74 -47.52
C LYS A 176 19.53 -20.91 -46.53
N GLN A 177 19.21 -22.10 -47.04
CA GLN A 177 19.45 -23.38 -46.37
C GLN A 177 20.94 -23.59 -46.06
N LYS A 178 21.23 -24.21 -44.91
CA LYS A 178 22.34 -25.14 -44.79
C LYS A 178 22.04 -26.15 -43.68
N GLY A 179 22.48 -27.40 -43.84
CA GLY A 179 22.90 -28.17 -42.66
C GLY A 179 23.84 -27.30 -41.82
N ASN A 180 23.74 -27.26 -40.50
CA ASN A 180 23.28 -28.30 -39.58
C ASN A 180 21.96 -27.99 -38.88
N GLY A 181 21.24 -29.07 -38.52
CA GLY A 181 20.51 -29.17 -37.26
C GLY A 181 19.02 -28.80 -37.28
N THR A 182 18.18 -29.84 -37.26
CA THR A 182 16.93 -29.89 -36.47
C THR A 182 15.89 -28.78 -36.72
N ALA A 183 15.18 -28.85 -37.85
CA ALA A 183 14.02 -27.98 -38.13
C ALA A 183 12.85 -28.71 -38.82
N ILE A 184 12.55 -29.93 -38.39
CA ILE A 184 11.34 -30.66 -38.82
C ILE A 184 10.54 -31.05 -37.57
N VAL A 185 10.01 -30.05 -36.86
CA VAL A 185 8.99 -30.28 -35.81
C VAL A 185 7.91 -29.19 -35.83
N LEU A 186 8.18 -28.00 -36.38
CA LEU A 186 7.24 -26.86 -36.28
C LEU A 186 6.18 -26.75 -37.38
N SER A 187 6.22 -27.56 -38.44
CA SER A 187 5.21 -27.52 -39.51
C SER A 187 4.04 -28.50 -39.32
N ALA A 188 4.11 -29.42 -38.35
CA ALA A 188 3.03 -30.39 -38.10
C ALA A 188 2.01 -29.92 -37.04
N LEU A 189 2.33 -28.90 -36.22
CA LEU A 189 1.40 -28.37 -35.21
C LEU A 189 0.54 -27.19 -35.71
N ALA A 190 0.82 -26.68 -36.92
CA ALA A 190 0.08 -25.56 -37.51
C ALA A 190 -1.19 -25.98 -38.29
N LEU A 191 -1.57 -27.26 -38.26
CA LEU A 191 -2.71 -27.83 -39.00
C LEU A 191 -3.83 -28.41 -38.11
N LEU A 192 -3.93 -27.99 -36.85
CA LEU A 192 -5.10 -28.31 -36.02
C LEU A 192 -5.76 -27.01 -35.54
N PRO A 193 -6.49 -26.35 -36.45
CA PRO A 193 -7.86 -26.02 -36.13
C PRO A 193 -8.81 -26.21 -37.33
N GLU A 194 -8.91 -27.42 -37.87
CA GLU A 194 -10.04 -27.84 -38.73
C GLU A 194 -10.34 -29.34 -38.53
N ILE A 195 -10.82 -29.75 -37.36
CA ILE A 195 -11.81 -30.84 -37.20
C ILE A 195 -12.54 -30.50 -35.90
N ILE A 196 -13.45 -29.53 -35.96
CA ILE A 196 -14.60 -29.49 -35.07
C ILE A 196 -15.71 -30.28 -35.79
N GLN A 197 -16.08 -31.42 -35.20
CA GLN A 197 -17.46 -31.95 -35.22
C GLN A 197 -18.16 -32.10 -36.59
N VAL A 198 -17.58 -32.85 -37.53
CA VAL A 198 -18.34 -33.40 -38.69
C VAL A 198 -18.55 -34.92 -38.57
N ILE A 199 -18.43 -35.52 -37.38
CA ILE A 199 -18.84 -36.92 -37.15
C ILE A 199 -19.50 -37.08 -35.78
N LYS A 200 -20.69 -36.51 -35.62
CA LYS A 200 -21.82 -37.14 -34.90
C LYS A 200 -23.14 -36.37 -35.16
N ASN A 201 -23.59 -36.45 -36.41
CA ASN A 201 -24.96 -36.79 -36.82
C ASN A 201 -24.98 -36.94 -38.34
#